data_AF-A0A0M9XB95-F1
#
_entry.id   AF-A0A0M9XB95-F1
#
_cell.length_a   1.000
_cell.length_b   1.000
_cell.length_c   1.000
_cell.angle_alpha   90.00
_cell.angle_beta   90.00
_cell.angle_gamma   90.00
#
_symmetry.space_group_name_H-M   'P 1'
#
loop_
_entity.id
_entity.type
_entity.pdbx_description
1 polymer ?
#
loop_
_entity_poly.entity_id
_entity_poly.type
_entity_poly.pdbx_seq_one_letter_code
_entity_poly.pdbx_strand_id
1 'polypeptide(L)'
;MSPAGTGRQLLDADEARVARASRELTKIAAALVSRPMDRDLHEQMRAFLDRESEASLASWDVLLQRTPDQLKERISTVLTVQALRRAS
;
A
#
# COMPACT_ATOMS: atom_id res chain seq x y z
N MET A 1 21.16 3.36 -16.88
CA MET A 1 20.48 2.48 -15.89
C MET A 1 19.45 3.32 -15.15
N SER A 2 18.16 3.01 -15.29
CA SER A 2 17.06 3.85 -14.79
C SER A 2 16.95 3.87 -13.26
N PRO A 3 16.56 5.00 -12.63
CA PRO A 3 16.50 5.16 -11.16
C PRO A 3 15.24 4.53 -10.53
N ALA A 4 14.59 3.58 -11.22
CA ALA A 4 13.34 2.95 -10.78
C ALA A 4 13.50 2.07 -9.52
N GLY A 5 14.74 1.83 -9.05
CA GLY A 5 15.03 1.02 -7.87
C GLY A 5 14.81 1.73 -6.54
N THR A 6 14.90 3.06 -6.48
CA THR A 6 15.01 3.77 -5.19
C THR A 6 13.66 3.89 -4.47
N GLY A 7 12.54 3.96 -5.21
CA GLY A 7 11.18 4.03 -4.65
C GLY A 7 10.77 2.78 -3.86
N ARG A 8 11.31 1.62 -4.26
CA ARG A 8 11.03 0.29 -3.68
C ARG A 8 11.68 0.09 -2.30
N GLN A 9 12.52 1.03 -1.86
CA GLN A 9 13.29 0.93 -0.62
C GLN A 9 12.64 1.68 0.55
N LEU A 10 11.52 2.38 0.34
CA LEU A 10 10.91 3.21 1.37
C LEU A 10 9.80 2.50 2.16
N LEU A 11 9.10 1.55 1.54
CA LEU A 11 8.09 0.71 2.18
C LEU A 11 8.60 -0.73 2.19
N ASP A 12 8.41 -1.44 3.28
CA ASP A 12 8.61 -2.90 3.27
C ASP A 12 7.47 -3.59 2.51
N ALA A 13 7.55 -4.92 2.40
CA ALA A 13 6.62 -5.69 1.57
C ALA A 13 5.18 -5.58 2.05
N ASP A 14 4.94 -5.61 3.36
CA ASP A 14 3.58 -5.55 3.93
C ASP A 14 3.03 -4.13 3.85
N GLU A 15 3.86 -3.12 4.16
CA GLU A 15 3.49 -1.71 3.97
C GLU A 15 3.14 -1.40 2.51
N ALA A 16 3.95 -1.88 1.56
CA ALA A 16 3.71 -1.67 0.14
C ALA A 16 2.44 -2.37 -0.35
N ARG A 17 2.15 -3.57 0.18
CA ARG A 17 0.93 -4.32 -0.17
C ARG A 17 -0.30 -3.58 0.33
N VAL A 18 -0.33 -3.22 1.61
CA VAL A 18 -1.45 -2.48 2.21
C VAL A 18 -1.65 -1.13 1.55
N ALA A 19 -0.58 -0.36 1.32
CA ALA A 19 -0.68 0.96 0.69
C ALA A 19 -1.23 0.87 -0.75
N ARG A 20 -0.81 -0.13 -1.53
CA ARG A 20 -1.34 -0.37 -2.87
C ARG A 20 -2.81 -0.74 -2.83
N ALA A 21 -3.17 -1.71 -1.99
CA ALA A 21 -4.54 -2.20 -1.89
C ALA A 21 -5.50 -1.11 -1.41
N SER A 22 -5.12 -0.34 -0.38
CA SER A 22 -5.88 0.81 0.12
C SER A 22 -6.12 1.83 -0.99
N ARG A 23 -5.07 2.21 -1.75
CA ARG A 23 -5.18 3.17 -2.85
C ARG A 23 -6.13 2.68 -3.94
N GLU A 24 -6.00 1.42 -4.36
CA GLU A 24 -6.86 0.86 -5.41
C GLU A 24 -8.32 0.76 -4.94
N LEU A 25 -8.56 0.26 -3.72
CA LEU A 25 -9.90 0.20 -3.15
C LEU A 25 -10.55 1.59 -3.03
N THR A 26 -9.80 2.60 -2.57
CA THR A 26 -10.31 3.97 -2.49
C THR A 26 -10.71 4.51 -3.86
N LYS A 27 -9.93 4.25 -4.92
CA LYS A 27 -10.28 4.68 -6.29
C LYS A 27 -11.58 4.03 -6.76
N ILE A 28 -11.71 2.71 -6.59
CA ILE A 28 -12.90 1.97 -7.01
C ILE A 28 -14.12 2.46 -6.24
N ALA A 29 -13.99 2.61 -4.91
CA ALA A 29 -15.08 3.10 -4.05
C ALA A 29 -15.53 4.52 -4.44
N ALA A 30 -14.59 5.45 -4.65
CA ALA A 30 -14.91 6.80 -5.08
C ALA A 30 -15.63 6.83 -6.44
N ALA A 31 -15.18 5.98 -7.37
CA ALA A 31 -15.81 5.85 -8.68
C ALA A 31 -17.23 5.27 -8.58
N LEU A 32 -17.45 4.26 -7.72
CA LEU A 32 -18.77 3.67 -7.49
C LEU A 32 -19.75 4.66 -6.86
N VAL A 33 -19.30 5.51 -5.92
CA VAL A 33 -20.14 6.59 -5.36
C VAL A 33 -20.64 7.52 -6.46
N SER A 34 -19.81 7.81 -7.46
CA SER A 34 -20.15 8.71 -8.57
C SER A 34 -20.98 8.03 -9.67
N ARG A 35 -20.76 6.73 -9.90
CA ARG A 35 -21.41 5.94 -10.95
C ARG A 35 -21.87 4.59 -10.38
N PRO A 36 -22.93 4.57 -9.56
CA PRO A 36 -23.29 3.39 -8.76
C PRO A 36 -23.79 2.19 -9.56
N MET A 37 -24.26 2.40 -10.79
CA MET A 37 -24.78 1.34 -11.67
C MET A 37 -23.79 0.95 -12.78
N ASP A 38 -22.54 1.40 -12.70
CA ASP A 38 -21.52 1.07 -13.67
C ASP A 38 -21.00 -0.36 -13.46
N ARG A 39 -21.32 -1.24 -14.41
CA ARG A 39 -20.99 -2.67 -14.35
C ARG A 39 -19.49 -2.93 -14.27
N ASP A 40 -18.68 -2.14 -14.97
CA ASP A 40 -17.23 -2.37 -15.03
C ASP A 40 -16.58 -2.05 -13.67
N LEU A 41 -17.12 -1.05 -12.95
CA LEU A 41 -16.67 -0.76 -11.58
C LEU A 41 -17.05 -1.88 -10.60
N HIS A 42 -18.21 -2.51 -10.76
CA HIS A 42 -18.61 -3.67 -9.96
C HIS A 42 -17.71 -4.88 -10.24
N GLU A 43 -17.33 -5.11 -11.50
CA GLU A 43 -16.40 -6.18 -11.88
C GLU A 43 -14.99 -5.92 -11.33
N GLN A 44 -14.51 -4.68 -11.37
CA GLN A 44 -13.25 -4.27 -10.73
C GLN A 44 -13.26 -4.49 -9.21
N MET A 45 -14.36 -4.11 -8.53
CA MET A 45 -14.51 -4.35 -7.10
C MET A 45 -14.46 -5.85 -6.79
N ARG A 46 -15.17 -6.68 -7.55
CA ARG A 46 -15.16 -8.14 -7.38
C ARG A 46 -13.75 -8.71 -7.59
N ALA A 47 -13.07 -8.31 -8.66
CA ALA A 47 -11.71 -8.77 -8.92
C ALA A 47 -10.72 -8.37 -7.82
N PHE A 48 -10.87 -7.17 -7.25
CA PHE A 48 -10.09 -6.74 -6.09
C PHE A 48 -10.35 -7.62 -4.86
N LEU A 49 -11.62 -7.88 -4.56
CA LEU A 49 -12.01 -8.75 -3.45
C LEU A 49 -11.45 -10.17 -3.62
N ASP A 50 -11.54 -10.73 -4.82
CA ASP A 50 -11.12 -12.11 -5.10
C ASP A 50 -9.59 -12.31 -5.07
N ARG A 51 -8.80 -11.28 -5.39
CA ARG A 51 -7.35 -11.44 -5.63
C ARG A 51 -6.45 -10.72 -4.65
N GLU A 52 -6.87 -9.53 -4.22
CA GLU A 52 -5.99 -8.61 -3.49
C GLU A 52 -6.40 -8.46 -2.03
N SER A 53 -7.68 -8.67 -1.69
CA SER A 53 -8.20 -8.34 -0.36
C SER A 53 -7.60 -9.19 0.75
N GLU A 54 -7.61 -10.53 0.62
CA GLU A 54 -7.17 -11.44 1.67
C GLU A 54 -5.69 -11.27 2.01
N ALA A 55 -4.82 -11.24 0.99
CA ALA A 55 -3.39 -11.02 1.19
C ALA A 55 -3.08 -9.65 1.80
N SER A 56 -3.88 -8.63 1.48
CA SER A 56 -3.72 -7.29 2.02
C SER A 56 -4.18 -7.20 3.48
N LEU A 57 -5.26 -7.91 3.84
CA LEU A 57 -5.72 -8.02 5.23
C LEU A 57 -4.71 -8.79 6.08
N ALA A 58 -4.15 -9.90 5.58
CA ALA A 58 -3.10 -10.62 6.28
C ALA A 58 -1.86 -9.75 6.53
N SER A 59 -1.42 -8.97 5.53
CA SER A 59 -0.35 -7.99 5.74
C SER A 59 -0.73 -6.91 6.75
N TRP A 60 -1.97 -6.43 6.71
CA TRP A 60 -2.45 -5.45 7.68
C TRP A 60 -2.36 -5.97 9.12
N ASP A 61 -2.75 -7.22 9.35
CA ASP A 61 -2.63 -7.86 10.66
C ASP A 61 -1.17 -7.94 11.12
N VAL A 62 -0.25 -8.30 10.21
CA VAL A 62 1.20 -8.30 10.51
C VAL A 62 1.68 -6.90 10.92
N LEU A 63 1.23 -5.85 10.23
CA LEU A 63 1.62 -4.47 10.56
C LEU A 63 1.08 -4.05 11.94
N LEU A 64 -0.14 -4.45 12.29
CA LEU A 64 -0.75 -4.15 13.59
C LEU A 64 -0.05 -4.83 14.77
N GLN A 65 0.57 -5.99 14.55
CA GLN A 65 1.29 -6.73 15.58
C GLN A 65 2.72 -6.22 15.83
N ARG A 66 3.16 -5.15 15.14
CA ARG A 66 4.50 -4.61 15.33
C ARG A 66 4.69 -4.06 16.73
N THR A 67 5.81 -4.44 17.34
CA THR A 67 6.21 -3.90 18.64
C THR A 67 6.64 -2.43 18.51
N PRO A 68 6.61 -1.67 19.62
CA PRO A 68 7.12 -0.30 19.61
C PRO A 68 8.56 -0.16 19.10
N ASP A 69 9.43 -1.14 19.38
CA ASP A 69 10.82 -1.08 18.94
C ASP A 69 10.96 -1.35 17.44
N GLN A 70 10.19 -2.30 16.89
CA GLN A 70 10.09 -2.51 15.44
C GLN A 70 9.57 -1.26 14.72
N LEU A 71 8.60 -0.56 15.32
CA LEU A 71 8.08 0.69 14.75
C LEU A 71 9.14 1.80 14.76
N LYS A 72 9.90 1.97 15.86
CA LYS A 72 11.00 2.94 15.93
C LYS A 72 12.06 2.67 14.88
N GLU A 73 12.49 1.40 14.74
CA GLU A 73 13.46 0.98 13.73
C GLU A 73 12.95 1.28 12.31
N ARG A 74 11.68 0.97 12.06
CA ARG A 74 11.04 1.23 10.77
C ARG A 74 11.00 2.73 10.44
N ILE A 75 10.57 3.57 11.39
CA ILE A 75 10.54 5.03 11.23
C ILE A 75 11.96 5.57 10.96
N SER A 76 12.95 5.12 11.74
CA SER A 76 14.34 5.53 11.55
C SER A 76 14.87 5.18 10.16
N THR A 77 14.55 3.98 9.67
CA THR A 77 14.91 3.54 8.30
C THR A 77 14.30 4.46 7.25
N VAL A 78 13.00 4.76 7.37
CA VAL A 78 12.30 5.66 6.43
C VAL A 78 12.92 7.06 6.43
N LEU A 79 13.15 7.64 7.61
CA LEU A 79 13.75 8.97 7.74
C LEU A 79 15.16 9.04 7.16
N THR A 80 15.97 8.01 7.38
CA THR A 80 17.33 7.90 6.84
C THR A 80 17.31 7.88 5.31
N VAL A 81 16.47 7.04 4.70
CA VAL A 81 16.33 6.96 3.24
C VAL A 81 15.83 8.30 2.67
N GLN A 82 14.90 8.98 3.34
CA GLN A 82 14.43 10.30 2.91
C GLN A 82 15.52 11.38 2.99
N ALA A 83 16.33 11.37 4.05
CA ALA A 83 17.44 12.31 4.21
C ALA A 83 18.48 12.12 3.08
N LEU A 84 18.85 10.88 2.78
CA LEU A 84 19.79 10.57 1.68
C LEU A 84 19.28 11.06 0.32
N ARG A 85 17.98 10.90 0.05
CA ARG A 85 17.37 11.40 -1.20
C ARG A 85 17.36 12.92 -1.31
N ARG A 86 17.28 13.66 -0.20
CA ARG A 86 17.31 15.14 -0.22
C ARG A 86 18.72 15.71 -0.41
N ALA A 87 19.75 14.94 -0.06
CA ALA A 87 21.15 15.33 -0.19
C ALA A 87 21.76 14.99 -1.56
N SER A 88 21.07 14.20 -2.38
CA SER A 88 21.46 13.83 -3.76
C SER A 88 20.77 14.72 -4.77
#